data_AF-A0A7X7DH10-F1
#
_entry.id   AF-A0A7X7DH10-F1
#
_cell.length_a   1.000
_cell.length_b   1.000
_cell.length_c   1.000
_cell.angle_alpha   90.00
_cell.angle_beta   90.00
_cell.angle_gamma   90.00
#
_symmetry.space_group_name_H-M   'P 1'
#
loop_
_entity.id
_entity.type
_entity.pdbx_description
1 polymer ?
#
loop_
_entity_poly.entity_id
_entity_poly.type
_entity_poly.pdbx_seq_one_letter_code
_entity_poly.pdbx_strand_id
1 'polypeptide(L)'
;MRRPAWRRTALAGTAVLVLLLVPLPLPKDSRMGHAAAGAVHVLLFAGLARAAGSVWPERISRGFLWLGLALLAAVVETIQPLVGRSAGWADWLYGAGGAACLCGGWPLRPGTRRRWVALGALALFPPVWEAAMWHQEIRAFPVLAQSGAWWARRSWTLNGVDLSVDPHRRFKVAGRAAPDDGAPSPYPGVFRRGVHRDWRGVESLRTAVFWPKTEPAVFAVRVDDRPGNPPYAERFQKELLITQGWNVVEIPAAEFGRSAGGRPLNLENVCQWGVFLVSNVPLDYFLLEPVHLVPARNAP
;
A
#
# COMPACT_ATOMS: atom_id res chain seq x y z
N MET A 1 41.15 -30.22 10.24
CA MET A 1 40.97 -28.97 11.01
C MET A 1 39.52 -28.47 10.88
N ARG A 2 38.75 -28.39 11.97
CA ARG A 2 37.39 -27.80 11.97
C ARG A 2 37.51 -26.27 11.97
N ARG A 3 36.94 -25.58 10.96
CA ARG A 3 36.88 -24.11 10.95
C ARG A 3 36.09 -23.62 12.19
N PRO A 4 36.53 -22.53 12.86
CA PRO A 4 35.89 -22.08 14.09
C PRO A 4 34.45 -21.59 13.82
N ALA A 5 33.52 -21.94 14.71
CA ALA A 5 32.08 -21.70 14.55
C ALA A 5 31.72 -20.21 14.37
N TRP A 6 32.50 -19.29 14.95
CA TRP A 6 32.28 -17.85 14.81
C TRP A 6 32.44 -17.34 13.37
N ARG A 7 33.35 -17.92 12.56
CA ARG A 7 33.56 -17.50 11.17
C ARG A 7 32.33 -17.78 10.30
N ARG A 8 31.68 -18.93 10.52
CA ARG A 8 30.44 -19.30 9.80
C ARG A 8 29.29 -18.37 10.19
N THR A 9 29.19 -18.03 11.47
CA THR A 9 28.17 -17.10 11.97
C THR A 9 28.39 -15.68 11.44
N ALA A 10 29.62 -15.19 11.42
CA ALA A 10 29.96 -13.89 10.86
C ALA A 10 29.62 -13.83 9.36
N LEU A 11 30.02 -14.84 8.58
CA LEU A 11 29.68 -14.92 7.15
C LEU A 11 28.17 -14.97 6.90
N ALA A 12 27.43 -15.76 7.70
CA ALA A 12 25.97 -15.82 7.59
C ALA A 12 25.32 -14.47 7.95
N GLY A 13 25.81 -13.80 9.01
CA GLY A 13 25.36 -12.47 9.40
C GLY A 13 25.61 -11.42 8.32
N THR A 14 26.82 -11.39 7.76
CA THR A 14 27.16 -10.50 6.65
C THR A 14 26.29 -10.77 5.43
N ALA A 15 26.08 -12.04 5.05
CA ALA A 15 25.22 -12.40 3.92
C ALA A 15 23.77 -11.94 4.13
N VAL A 16 23.21 -12.12 5.33
CA VAL A 16 21.87 -11.64 5.68
C VAL A 16 21.78 -10.12 5.59
N LEU A 17 22.77 -9.39 6.14
CA LEU A 17 22.81 -7.93 6.07
C LEU A 17 22.89 -7.43 4.62
N VAL A 18 23.70 -8.08 3.77
CA VAL A 18 23.74 -7.76 2.34
C VAL A 18 22.37 -7.99 1.70
N LEU A 19 21.70 -9.12 1.95
CA LEU A 19 20.37 -9.39 1.40
C LEU A 19 19.30 -8.40 1.86
N LEU A 20 19.41 -7.89 3.09
CA LEU A 20 18.49 -6.87 3.62
C LEU A 20 18.73 -5.47 3.02
N LEU A 21 19.98 -5.15 2.68
CA LEU A 21 20.36 -3.83 2.17
C LEU A 21 20.35 -3.74 0.64
N VAL A 22 20.56 -4.85 -0.07
CA VAL A 22 20.51 -4.87 -1.53
C VAL A 22 19.08 -4.55 -1.99
N PRO A 23 18.89 -3.54 -2.86
CA PRO A 23 17.59 -3.25 -3.43
C PRO A 23 17.21 -4.40 -4.36
N LEU A 24 16.20 -5.19 -3.97
CA LEU A 24 15.60 -6.15 -4.88
C LEU A 24 14.82 -5.37 -5.95
N PRO A 25 14.99 -5.68 -7.25
CA PRO A 25 14.22 -5.06 -8.33
C PRO A 25 12.79 -5.59 -8.31
N LEU A 26 12.04 -5.25 -7.27
CA LEU A 26 10.61 -5.48 -7.22
C LEU A 26 9.92 -4.35 -7.98
N PRO A 27 8.91 -4.63 -8.81
CA PRO A 27 8.11 -3.57 -9.41
C PRO A 27 7.61 -2.67 -8.29
N LYS A 28 7.87 -1.36 -8.38
CA LYS A 28 7.59 -0.36 -7.33
C LYS A 28 6.13 -0.37 -6.84
N ASP A 29 5.23 -0.96 -7.63
CA ASP A 29 3.80 -1.04 -7.37
C ASP A 29 3.30 -2.45 -7.02
N SER A 30 4.19 -3.45 -6.92
CA SER A 30 3.80 -4.84 -6.63
C SER A 30 3.61 -5.07 -5.13
N ARG A 31 2.36 -5.00 -4.67
CA ARG A 31 1.98 -5.34 -3.29
C ARG A 31 2.39 -6.73 -2.86
N MET A 32 2.21 -7.70 -3.75
CA MET A 32 2.60 -9.07 -3.48
C MET A 32 4.13 -9.16 -3.34
N GLY A 33 4.87 -8.34 -4.10
CA GLY A 33 6.30 -8.16 -3.92
C GLY A 33 6.65 -7.64 -2.52
N HIS A 34 5.97 -6.59 -2.05
CA HIS A 34 6.17 -6.07 -0.69
C HIS A 34 5.81 -7.11 0.40
N ALA A 35 4.72 -7.84 0.23
CA ALA A 35 4.34 -8.90 1.16
C ALA A 35 5.33 -10.07 1.18
N ALA A 36 5.83 -10.47 0.01
CA ALA A 36 6.89 -11.46 -0.10
C ALA A 36 8.19 -10.96 0.56
N ALA A 37 8.53 -9.68 0.41
CA ALA A 37 9.66 -9.06 1.11
C ALA A 37 9.49 -9.13 2.64
N GLY A 38 8.28 -8.89 3.17
CA GLY A 38 7.97 -9.08 4.59
C GLY A 38 8.20 -10.53 5.06
N ALA A 39 7.75 -11.51 4.28
CA ALA A 39 8.00 -12.93 4.56
C ALA A 39 9.51 -13.26 4.59
N VAL A 40 10.28 -12.68 3.66
CA VAL A 40 11.75 -12.82 3.61
C VAL A 40 12.40 -12.22 4.86
N HIS A 41 11.95 -11.04 5.34
CA HIS A 41 12.45 -10.46 6.59
C HIS A 41 12.26 -11.41 7.79
N VAL A 42 11.08 -12.01 7.93
CA VAL A 42 10.80 -13.01 8.98
C VAL A 42 11.81 -14.16 8.93
N LEU A 43 12.04 -14.73 7.74
CA LEU A 43 12.91 -15.88 7.56
C LEU A 43 14.40 -15.53 7.77
N LEU A 44 14.84 -14.36 7.30
CA LEU A 44 16.23 -13.90 7.45
C LEU A 44 16.59 -13.66 8.91
N PHE A 45 15.74 -12.96 9.67
CA PHE A 45 15.99 -12.72 11.09
C PHE A 45 15.85 -13.99 11.94
N ALA A 46 14.98 -14.93 11.57
CA ALA A 46 14.98 -16.26 12.15
C ALA A 46 16.30 -17.01 11.87
N GLY A 47 16.77 -17.01 10.62
CA GLY A 47 18.07 -17.59 10.25
C GLY A 47 19.23 -16.98 11.04
N LEU A 48 19.23 -15.65 11.20
CA LEU A 48 20.23 -14.92 11.96
C LEU A 48 20.17 -15.27 13.46
N ALA A 49 18.97 -15.35 14.05
CA ALA A 49 18.76 -15.81 15.42
C ALA A 49 19.30 -17.22 15.66
N ARG A 50 19.09 -18.14 14.70
CA ARG A 50 19.63 -19.50 14.77
C ARG A 50 21.16 -19.51 14.70
N ALA A 51 21.74 -18.75 13.78
CA ALA A 51 23.18 -18.67 13.59
C ALA A 51 23.87 -18.04 14.82
N ALA A 52 23.41 -16.87 15.25
CA ALA A 52 23.92 -16.17 16.42
C ALA A 52 23.73 -16.99 17.71
N GLY A 53 22.56 -17.64 17.86
CA GLY A 53 22.27 -18.52 18.99
C GLY A 53 23.21 -19.72 19.12
N SER A 54 23.88 -20.15 18.03
CA SER A 54 24.84 -21.27 18.06
C SER A 54 26.20 -20.91 18.65
N VAL A 55 26.51 -19.62 18.72
CA VAL A 55 27.74 -19.07 19.33
C VAL A 55 27.43 -18.21 20.56
N TRP A 56 26.15 -18.04 20.89
CA TRP A 56 25.71 -17.19 21.99
C TRP A 56 26.06 -17.83 23.34
N PRO A 57 26.61 -17.08 24.30
CA PRO A 57 26.96 -17.63 25.61
C PRO A 57 25.74 -18.19 26.33
N GLU A 58 25.81 -19.43 26.80
CA GLU A 58 24.69 -20.10 27.51
C GLU A 58 24.27 -19.37 28.79
N ARG A 59 25.20 -18.61 29.39
CA ARG A 59 24.97 -17.81 30.60
C ARG A 59 24.10 -16.57 30.35
N ILE A 60 23.99 -16.12 29.11
CA ILE A 60 23.23 -14.91 28.75
C ILE A 60 21.87 -15.34 28.22
N SER A 61 20.80 -14.77 28.78
CA SER A 61 19.44 -15.02 28.34
C SER A 61 19.29 -14.80 26.83
N ARG A 62 18.60 -15.72 26.16
CA ARG A 62 18.23 -15.55 24.74
C ARG A 62 17.33 -14.34 24.50
N GLY A 63 16.72 -13.78 25.55
CA GLY A 63 16.03 -12.50 25.49
C GLY A 63 16.96 -11.34 25.09
N PHE A 64 18.21 -11.33 25.55
CA PHE A 64 19.20 -10.33 25.13
C PHE A 64 19.62 -10.51 23.67
N LEU A 65 19.74 -11.76 23.20
CA LEU A 65 19.97 -12.03 21.78
C LEU A 65 18.82 -11.49 20.94
N TRP A 66 17.57 -11.77 21.34
CA TRP A 66 16.40 -11.22 20.67
C TRP A 66 16.42 -9.69 20.65
N LEU A 67 16.68 -9.05 21.79
CA LEU A 67 16.74 -7.59 21.89
C LEU A 67 17.79 -7.02 20.95
N GLY A 68 18.99 -7.61 20.91
CA GLY A 68 20.05 -7.22 19.98
C GLY A 68 19.64 -7.34 18.51
N LEU A 69 18.90 -8.40 18.16
CA LEU A 69 18.40 -8.59 16.80
C LEU A 69 17.24 -7.66 16.45
N ALA A 70 16.36 -7.33 17.40
CA ALA A 70 15.30 -6.36 17.23
C ALA A 70 15.86 -4.93 17.05
N LEU A 71 16.92 -4.59 17.79
CA LEU A 71 17.67 -3.34 17.58
C LEU A 71 18.36 -3.33 16.22
N LEU A 72 18.98 -4.44 15.81
CA LEU A 72 19.58 -4.57 14.48
C LEU A 72 18.53 -4.37 13.38
N ALA A 73 17.33 -4.94 13.53
CA ALA A 73 16.22 -4.72 12.59
C ALA A 73 15.86 -3.23 12.49
N ALA A 74 15.82 -2.50 13.61
CA ALA A 74 15.52 -1.07 13.62
C ALA A 74 16.62 -0.24 12.96
N VAL A 75 17.89 -0.63 13.14
CA VAL A 75 19.04 0.00 12.49
C VAL A 75 18.99 -0.21 10.98
N VAL A 76 18.73 -1.44 10.52
CA VAL A 76 18.57 -1.75 9.09
C VAL A 76 17.45 -0.89 8.49
N GLU A 77 16.31 -0.79 9.18
CA GLU A 77 15.17 0.02 8.75
C GLU A 77 15.52 1.50 8.57
N THR A 78 16.29 2.04 9.51
CA THR A 78 16.76 3.44 9.45
C THR A 78 17.73 3.68 8.29
N ILE A 79 18.52 2.68 7.90
CA ILE A 79 19.53 2.79 6.84
C ILE A 79 18.92 2.58 5.45
N GLN A 80 17.88 1.75 5.32
CA GLN A 80 17.26 1.39 4.04
C GLN A 80 16.87 2.60 3.13
N PRO A 81 16.36 3.73 3.65
CA PRO A 81 16.12 4.95 2.86
C PRO A 81 17.35 5.47 2.11
N LEU A 82 18.54 5.35 2.70
CA LEU A 82 19.80 5.81 2.09
C LEU A 82 20.21 4.97 0.87
N VAL A 83 19.61 3.78 0.70
CA VAL A 83 19.86 2.86 -0.42
C VAL A 83 18.65 2.81 -1.37
N GLY A 84 17.71 3.76 -1.24
CA GLY A 84 16.55 3.87 -2.11
C GLY A 84 15.40 2.90 -1.80
N ARG A 85 15.35 2.36 -0.58
CA ARG A 85 14.21 1.54 -0.09
C ARG A 85 13.30 2.38 0.82
N SER A 86 12.03 2.02 0.92
CA SER A 86 11.10 2.68 1.85
C SER A 86 11.26 2.12 3.26
N ALA A 87 11.41 2.98 4.26
CA ALA A 87 11.31 2.55 5.65
C ALA A 87 9.84 2.29 6.04
N GLY A 88 9.53 1.12 6.59
CA GLY A 88 8.26 0.73 7.15
C GLY A 88 8.41 -0.01 8.48
N TRP A 89 7.68 0.46 9.50
CA TRP A 89 7.56 -0.20 10.82
C TRP A 89 7.19 -1.69 10.75
N ALA A 90 6.52 -2.12 9.67
CA ALA A 90 6.18 -3.52 9.44
C ALA A 90 7.42 -4.41 9.24
N ASP A 91 8.43 -3.94 8.49
CA ASP A 91 9.65 -4.72 8.21
C ASP A 91 10.48 -4.93 9.48
N TRP A 92 10.57 -3.90 10.33
CA TRP A 92 11.09 -4.03 11.69
C TRP A 92 10.33 -5.09 12.51
N LEU A 93 8.99 -5.02 12.53
CA LEU A 93 8.15 -5.95 13.28
C LEU A 93 8.32 -7.40 12.79
N TYR A 94 8.40 -7.61 11.48
CA TYR A 94 8.68 -8.91 10.86
C TYR A 94 10.06 -9.44 11.25
N GLY A 95 11.09 -8.59 11.22
CA GLY A 95 12.43 -8.96 11.66
C GLY A 95 12.47 -9.35 13.14
N ALA A 96 11.91 -8.51 14.02
CA ALA A 96 11.84 -8.76 15.45
C ALA A 96 11.03 -10.03 15.78
N GLY A 97 9.89 -10.24 15.10
CA GLY A 97 9.04 -11.43 15.27
C GLY A 97 9.70 -12.72 14.77
N GLY A 98 10.39 -12.67 13.63
CA GLY A 98 11.18 -13.79 13.10
C GLY A 98 12.28 -14.22 14.08
N ALA A 99 13.01 -13.25 14.63
CA ALA A 99 14.01 -13.52 15.68
C ALA A 99 13.35 -14.10 16.95
N ALA A 100 12.20 -13.57 17.38
CA ALA A 100 11.47 -14.03 18.56
C ALA A 100 11.09 -15.52 18.47
N CYS A 101 10.73 -16.00 17.28
CA CYS A 101 10.36 -17.41 17.07
C CYS A 101 11.46 -18.40 17.49
N LEU A 102 12.74 -17.99 17.42
CA LEU A 102 13.89 -18.84 17.75
C LEU A 102 14.64 -18.42 19.02
N CYS A 103 14.58 -17.15 19.40
CA CYS A 103 15.16 -16.62 20.64
C CYS A 103 14.22 -16.75 21.85
N GLY A 104 12.91 -16.76 21.64
CA GLY A 104 11.92 -16.82 22.70
C GLY A 104 12.11 -18.04 23.59
N GLY A 105 12.36 -17.78 24.88
CA GLY A 105 12.36 -18.78 25.96
C GLY A 105 10.95 -19.24 26.35
N TRP A 106 9.99 -19.25 25.41
CA TRP A 106 8.71 -19.91 25.63
C TRP A 106 9.00 -21.36 26.08
N PRO A 107 8.22 -22.00 26.98
CA PRO A 107 8.39 -23.41 27.39
C PRO A 107 8.26 -24.43 26.26
N LEU A 108 8.38 -24.00 25.01
CA LEU A 108 8.65 -24.77 23.84
C LEU A 108 10.07 -25.32 23.93
N ARG A 109 10.20 -26.54 24.49
CA ARG A 109 11.45 -27.31 24.54
C ARG A 109 12.21 -27.22 23.21
N PRO A 110 13.57 -27.17 23.22
CA PRO A 110 14.37 -27.28 22.00
C PRO A 110 13.89 -28.47 21.15
N GLY A 111 13.55 -28.24 19.87
CA GLY A 111 13.02 -29.28 18.97
C GLY A 111 11.49 -29.35 18.83
N THR A 112 10.72 -28.49 19.51
CA THR A 112 9.26 -28.49 19.37
C THR A 112 8.78 -27.94 18.02
N ARG A 113 8.02 -28.77 17.29
CA ARG A 113 7.27 -28.44 16.05
C ARG A 113 6.59 -27.06 16.08
N ARG A 114 6.14 -26.62 17.26
CA ARG A 114 5.47 -25.35 17.50
C ARG A 114 6.27 -24.11 17.07
N ARG A 115 7.61 -24.09 17.22
CA ARG A 115 8.43 -22.93 16.79
C ARG A 115 8.43 -22.76 15.26
N TRP A 116 8.51 -23.87 14.54
CA TRP A 116 8.46 -23.87 13.07
C TRP A 116 7.06 -23.54 12.55
N VAL A 117 6.01 -23.98 13.25
CA VAL A 117 4.63 -23.56 12.95
C VAL A 117 4.45 -22.07 13.15
N ALA A 118 4.95 -21.50 14.27
CA ALA A 118 4.88 -20.05 14.51
C ALA A 118 5.66 -19.26 13.46
N LEU A 119 6.87 -19.70 13.12
CA LEU A 119 7.68 -19.07 12.07
C LEU A 119 6.97 -19.13 10.71
N GLY A 120 6.44 -20.30 10.34
CA GLY A 120 5.69 -20.48 9.10
C GLY A 120 4.44 -19.62 9.05
N ALA A 121 3.68 -19.55 10.14
CA ALA A 121 2.50 -18.70 10.25
C ALA A 121 2.85 -17.22 10.11
N LEU A 122 3.91 -16.75 10.78
CA LEU A 122 4.37 -15.37 10.70
C LEU A 122 4.90 -15.02 9.29
N ALA A 123 5.64 -15.92 8.66
CA ALA A 123 6.14 -15.73 7.29
C ALA A 123 5.01 -15.76 6.25
N LEU A 124 3.97 -16.58 6.44
CA LEU A 124 2.82 -16.64 5.54
C LEU A 124 1.81 -15.51 5.78
N PHE A 125 1.83 -14.86 6.95
CA PHE A 125 0.86 -13.83 7.28
C PHE A 125 0.81 -12.67 6.27
N PRO A 126 1.92 -12.02 5.86
CA PRO A 126 1.86 -10.92 4.90
C PRO A 126 1.24 -11.30 3.54
N PRO A 127 1.68 -12.38 2.83
CA PRO A 127 1.07 -12.74 1.55
C PRO A 127 -0.37 -13.22 1.68
N VAL A 128 -0.72 -13.96 2.76
CA VAL A 128 -2.11 -14.37 3.02
C VAL A 128 -3.00 -13.15 3.27
N TRP A 129 -2.51 -12.17 4.03
CA TRP A 129 -3.22 -10.92 4.26
C TRP A 129 -3.45 -10.15 2.97
N GLU A 130 -2.42 -10.00 2.12
CA GLU A 130 -2.59 -9.35 0.81
C GLU A 130 -3.56 -10.10 -0.10
N ALA A 131 -3.46 -11.43 -0.16
CA ALA A 131 -4.39 -12.25 -0.93
C ALA A 131 -5.83 -12.12 -0.41
N ALA A 132 -6.03 -12.06 0.90
CA ALA A 132 -7.33 -11.83 1.50
C ALA A 132 -7.90 -10.44 1.16
N MET A 133 -7.07 -9.39 1.21
CA MET A 133 -7.49 -8.04 0.82
C MET A 133 -7.81 -7.96 -0.67
N TRP A 134 -7.00 -8.59 -1.51
CA TRP A 134 -7.24 -8.72 -2.95
C TRP A 134 -8.58 -9.41 -3.19
N HIS A 135 -8.81 -10.57 -2.58
CA HIS A 135 -10.05 -11.33 -2.72
C HIS A 135 -11.28 -10.53 -2.26
N GLN A 136 -11.17 -9.78 -1.17
CA GLN A 136 -12.24 -8.89 -0.72
C GLN A 136 -12.54 -7.78 -1.74
N GLU A 137 -11.53 -7.17 -2.34
CA GLU A 137 -11.71 -6.15 -3.36
C GLU A 137 -12.37 -6.72 -4.63
N ILE A 138 -11.98 -7.92 -5.08
CA ILE A 138 -12.65 -8.62 -6.20
C ILE A 138 -14.13 -8.84 -5.90
N ARG A 139 -14.44 -9.36 -4.70
CA ARG A 139 -15.82 -9.62 -4.29
C ARG A 139 -16.66 -8.37 -4.10
N ALA A 140 -16.02 -7.23 -3.81
CA ALA A 140 -16.69 -5.96 -3.65
C ALA A 140 -17.03 -5.29 -4.98
N PHE A 141 -16.39 -5.67 -6.09
CA PHE A 141 -16.70 -5.14 -7.41
C PHE A 141 -18.21 -5.32 -7.70
N PRO A 142 -18.94 -4.26 -8.15
CA PRO A 142 -18.46 -3.04 -8.81
C PRO A 142 -18.12 -1.84 -7.89
N VAL A 143 -17.98 -2.04 -6.58
CA VAL A 143 -17.54 -0.99 -5.65
C VAL A 143 -16.03 -0.78 -5.78
N LEU A 144 -15.63 0.43 -6.19
CA LEU A 144 -14.23 0.81 -6.42
C LEU A 144 -13.55 1.37 -5.17
N ALA A 145 -14.30 2.01 -4.27
CA ALA A 145 -13.78 2.50 -3.00
C ALA A 145 -14.91 2.59 -1.97
N GLN A 146 -14.64 2.14 -0.74
CA GLN A 146 -15.58 2.21 0.38
C GLN A 146 -14.81 2.48 1.68
N SER A 147 -14.97 3.65 2.26
CA SER A 147 -14.18 4.17 3.42
C SER A 147 -14.25 3.32 4.69
N GLY A 148 -15.29 2.49 4.84
CA GLY A 148 -15.41 1.50 5.92
C GLY A 148 -14.66 0.19 5.68
N ALA A 149 -14.22 -0.08 4.45
CA ALA A 149 -13.60 -1.35 4.08
C ALA A 149 -12.07 -1.28 4.15
N TRP A 150 -11.44 -2.29 4.75
CA TRP A 150 -10.00 -2.34 4.93
C TRP A 150 -9.23 -2.40 3.61
N TRP A 151 -9.74 -3.15 2.63
CA TRP A 151 -9.16 -3.23 1.29
C TRP A 151 -9.16 -1.87 0.57
N ALA A 152 -10.19 -1.05 0.80
CA ALA A 152 -10.38 0.23 0.11
C ALA A 152 -9.50 1.35 0.64
N ARG A 153 -8.92 1.22 1.85
CA ARG A 153 -7.94 2.17 2.39
C ARG A 153 -6.59 2.11 1.70
N ARG A 154 -6.43 1.15 0.80
CA ARG A 154 -5.19 0.82 0.11
C ARG A 154 -5.32 1.27 -1.35
N SER A 155 -4.17 1.44 -1.99
CA SER A 155 -3.98 1.69 -3.45
C SER A 155 -4.11 3.14 -3.84
N TRP A 156 -4.05 4.03 -2.87
CA TRP A 156 -4.12 5.45 -3.11
C TRP A 156 -2.75 6.02 -3.42
N THR A 157 -2.64 6.70 -4.54
CA THR A 157 -1.61 7.70 -4.81
C THR A 157 -2.18 9.05 -4.39
N LEU A 158 -1.49 9.71 -3.47
CA LEU A 158 -1.90 11.01 -2.93
C LEU A 158 -1.05 12.09 -3.59
N ASN A 159 -1.69 13.11 -4.16
CA ASN A 159 -1.02 14.26 -4.74
C ASN A 159 -1.40 15.51 -3.94
N GLY A 160 -0.48 16.10 -3.18
CA GLY A 160 -0.75 17.33 -2.42
C GLY A 160 -1.80 17.21 -1.31
N VAL A 161 -2.15 15.99 -0.90
CA VAL A 161 -3.24 15.74 0.05
C VAL A 161 -2.89 14.64 1.05
N ASP A 162 -3.59 14.65 2.17
CA ASP A 162 -3.67 13.55 3.11
C ASP A 162 -5.05 12.89 3.01
N LEU A 163 -5.05 11.55 3.02
CA LEU A 163 -6.28 10.76 3.01
C LEU A 163 -6.52 10.14 4.38
N SER A 164 -7.71 10.39 4.93
CA SER A 164 -8.16 9.81 6.19
C SER A 164 -9.62 9.34 6.06
N VAL A 165 -10.14 8.71 7.11
CA VAL A 165 -11.56 8.34 7.22
C VAL A 165 -12.18 9.14 8.35
N ASP A 166 -13.27 9.86 8.06
CA ASP A 166 -13.96 10.67 9.05
C ASP A 166 -14.81 9.82 10.03
N PRO A 167 -15.36 10.39 11.12
CA PRO A 167 -16.20 9.67 12.06
C PRO A 167 -17.45 9.03 11.45
N HIS A 168 -17.94 9.57 10.33
CA HIS A 168 -19.08 9.04 9.58
C HIS A 168 -18.68 8.02 8.51
N ARG A 169 -17.44 7.53 8.58
CA ARG A 169 -16.87 6.54 7.65
C ARG A 169 -16.90 7.01 6.20
N ARG A 170 -16.48 8.25 5.92
CA ARG A 170 -16.28 8.83 4.59
C ARG A 170 -14.80 9.07 4.35
N PHE A 171 -14.36 9.05 3.11
CA PHE A 171 -12.98 9.44 2.80
C PHE A 171 -12.85 10.95 2.96
N LYS A 172 -12.00 11.41 3.87
CA LYS A 172 -11.65 12.82 4.01
C LYS A 172 -10.32 13.04 3.31
N VAL A 173 -10.35 13.84 2.25
CA VAL A 173 -9.18 14.25 1.50
C VAL A 173 -8.86 15.68 1.90
N ALA A 174 -7.80 15.87 2.67
CA ALA A 174 -7.39 17.18 3.17
C ALA A 174 -6.20 17.70 2.38
N GLY A 175 -6.16 19.00 2.08
CA GLY A 175 -4.99 19.63 1.50
C GLY A 175 -3.80 19.49 2.44
N ARG A 176 -2.65 19.11 1.91
CA ARG A 176 -1.40 19.11 2.67
C ARG A 176 -0.74 20.47 2.50
N ALA A 177 -0.38 21.11 3.62
CA ALA A 177 0.45 22.32 3.58
C ALA A 177 1.76 21.98 2.84
N ALA A 178 2.17 22.85 1.91
CA ALA A 178 3.49 22.71 1.33
C ALA A 178 4.54 22.83 2.46
N PRO A 179 5.70 22.13 2.37
CA PRO A 179 6.85 22.49 3.18
C PRO A 179 7.13 23.99 3.06
N ASP A 180 7.71 24.62 4.08
CA ASP A 180 7.83 26.09 4.23
C ASP A 180 8.51 26.84 3.05
N ASP A 181 9.00 26.13 2.03
CA ASP A 181 9.65 26.61 0.81
C ASP A 181 8.98 26.17 -0.52
N GLY A 182 7.88 25.39 -0.47
CA GLY A 182 7.22 24.80 -1.64
C GLY A 182 5.93 25.51 -2.06
N ALA A 183 5.68 25.59 -3.37
CA ALA A 183 4.34 25.89 -3.88
C ALA A 183 3.40 24.70 -3.59
N PRO A 184 2.10 24.92 -3.37
CA PRO A 184 1.11 23.83 -3.29
C PRO A 184 1.22 22.91 -4.49
N SER A 185 1.05 21.60 -4.27
CA SER A 185 1.08 20.64 -5.37
C SER A 185 0.02 21.01 -6.41
N PRO A 186 0.39 21.09 -7.71
CA PRO A 186 -0.59 21.31 -8.75
C PRO A 186 -1.55 20.12 -8.76
N TYR A 187 -2.85 20.42 -8.75
CA TYR A 187 -3.94 19.42 -8.81
C TYR A 187 -4.05 18.51 -7.59
N PRO A 188 -4.30 19.04 -6.39
CA PRO A 188 -4.34 18.22 -5.19
C PRO A 188 -5.52 17.25 -5.22
N GLY A 189 -5.26 15.98 -4.91
CA GLY A 189 -6.29 14.94 -4.96
C GLY A 189 -5.78 13.51 -4.79
N VAL A 190 -6.69 12.57 -5.02
CA VAL A 190 -6.47 11.15 -4.75
C VAL A 190 -6.73 10.30 -5.98
N PHE A 191 -5.84 9.34 -6.23
CA PHE A 191 -5.94 8.40 -7.33
C PHE A 191 -5.86 6.98 -6.80
N ARG A 192 -6.73 6.09 -7.25
CA ARG A 192 -6.78 4.70 -6.81
C ARG A 192 -6.50 3.74 -7.96
N ARG A 193 -5.63 2.78 -7.70
CA ARG A 193 -5.44 1.61 -8.57
C ARG A 193 -6.25 0.44 -8.03
N GLY A 194 -7.32 0.11 -8.74
CA GLY A 194 -8.17 -1.02 -8.42
C GLY A 194 -7.50 -2.34 -8.78
N VAL A 195 -7.84 -3.38 -8.03
CA VAL A 195 -7.52 -4.75 -8.41
C VAL A 195 -8.31 -5.19 -9.65
N HIS A 196 -9.61 -4.91 -9.66
CA HIS A 196 -10.48 -5.30 -10.75
C HIS A 196 -10.42 -4.23 -11.83
N ARG A 197 -9.99 -4.63 -13.03
CA ARG A 197 -9.63 -3.72 -14.12
C ARG A 197 -10.64 -3.73 -15.27
N ASP A 198 -11.46 -4.77 -15.34
CA ASP A 198 -12.48 -4.91 -16.37
C ASP A 198 -13.74 -4.13 -15.94
N TRP A 199 -13.95 -3.00 -16.59
CA TRP A 199 -15.08 -2.11 -16.39
C TRP A 199 -16.05 -2.19 -17.59
N ARG A 200 -16.01 -3.27 -18.39
CA ARG A 200 -17.05 -3.49 -19.41
C ARG A 200 -18.41 -3.76 -18.76
N GLY A 201 -19.48 -3.53 -19.52
CA GLY A 201 -20.85 -3.81 -19.07
C GLY A 201 -21.36 -2.85 -18.00
N VAL A 202 -20.70 -1.72 -17.79
CA VAL A 202 -21.13 -0.67 -16.85
C VAL A 202 -21.85 0.45 -17.59
N GLU A 203 -22.83 1.06 -16.94
CA GLU A 203 -23.63 2.19 -17.42
C GLU A 203 -23.05 3.52 -16.99
N SER A 204 -22.60 3.64 -15.73
CA SER A 204 -22.03 4.87 -15.19
C SER A 204 -21.06 4.63 -14.03
N LEU A 205 -20.20 5.61 -13.77
CA LEU A 205 -19.41 5.74 -12.55
C LEU A 205 -20.13 6.73 -11.63
N ARG A 206 -20.35 6.34 -10.38
CA ARG A 206 -21.15 7.12 -9.43
C ARG A 206 -20.45 7.30 -8.09
N THR A 207 -20.57 8.51 -7.54
CA THR A 207 -20.13 8.89 -6.21
C THR A 207 -20.83 10.18 -5.75
N ALA A 208 -20.50 10.67 -4.55
CA ALA A 208 -20.84 12.01 -4.11
C ALA A 208 -19.61 12.69 -3.50
N VAL A 209 -19.48 13.98 -3.76
CA VAL A 209 -18.40 14.83 -3.26
C VAL A 209 -18.99 15.92 -2.38
N PHE A 210 -18.52 16.02 -1.14
CA PHE A 210 -18.86 17.12 -0.26
C PHE A 210 -17.80 18.22 -0.34
N TRP A 211 -18.23 19.45 -0.57
CA TRP A 211 -17.36 20.62 -0.57
C TRP A 211 -17.76 21.59 0.56
N PRO A 212 -16.84 21.94 1.48
CA PRO A 212 -17.19 22.77 2.63
C PRO A 212 -17.31 24.26 2.31
N LYS A 213 -16.67 24.77 1.25
CA LYS A 213 -16.59 26.21 0.97
C LYS A 213 -17.81 26.70 0.19
N THR A 214 -18.17 27.96 0.42
CA THR A 214 -19.23 28.68 -0.31
C THR A 214 -18.81 28.98 -1.75
N GLU A 215 -17.53 29.25 -1.98
CA GLU A 215 -16.93 29.43 -3.31
C GLU A 215 -16.94 28.10 -4.08
N PRO A 216 -17.57 28.02 -5.27
CA PRO A 216 -17.54 26.82 -6.09
C PRO A 216 -16.12 26.45 -6.51
N ALA A 217 -15.88 25.16 -6.69
CA ALA A 217 -14.59 24.61 -7.06
C ALA A 217 -14.74 23.71 -8.28
N VAL A 218 -13.73 23.68 -9.15
CA VAL A 218 -13.69 22.74 -10.28
C VAL A 218 -12.90 21.53 -9.85
N PHE A 219 -13.56 20.38 -9.81
CA PHE A 219 -12.91 19.08 -9.62
C PHE A 219 -12.82 18.35 -10.95
N ALA A 220 -11.87 17.44 -11.08
CA ALA A 220 -11.79 16.52 -12.19
C ALA A 220 -11.87 15.08 -11.71
N VAL A 221 -12.67 14.29 -12.43
CA VAL A 221 -12.62 12.82 -12.36
C VAL A 221 -11.79 12.32 -13.53
N ARG A 222 -10.79 11.49 -13.25
CA ARG A 222 -9.87 10.91 -14.24
C ARG A 222 -9.98 9.41 -14.25
N VAL A 223 -9.89 8.81 -15.45
CA VAL A 223 -9.78 7.36 -15.66
C VAL A 223 -8.68 7.08 -16.68
N ASP A 224 -7.78 6.16 -16.36
CA ASP A 224 -6.66 5.74 -17.20
C ASP A 224 -6.75 4.25 -17.54
N ASP A 225 -6.61 3.89 -18.82
CA ASP A 225 -6.44 2.50 -19.30
C ASP A 225 -4.97 2.12 -19.55
N ARG A 226 -4.05 3.09 -19.37
CA ARG A 226 -2.60 2.93 -19.53
C ARG A 226 -1.86 3.24 -18.23
N PRO A 227 -0.72 2.56 -17.97
CA PRO A 227 0.06 2.79 -16.77
C PRO A 227 0.76 4.16 -16.77
N GLY A 228 1.18 4.61 -15.59
CA GLY A 228 1.93 5.85 -15.41
C GLY A 228 1.05 7.10 -15.44
N ASN A 229 1.53 8.16 -16.09
CA ASN A 229 0.81 9.42 -16.24
C ASN A 229 0.65 9.76 -17.74
N PRO A 230 -0.27 9.09 -18.46
CA PRO A 230 -0.49 9.36 -19.88
C PRO A 230 -0.81 10.84 -20.12
N PRO A 231 -0.42 11.39 -21.30
CA PRO A 231 -0.81 12.73 -21.73
C PRO A 231 -2.32 12.94 -21.63
N TYR A 232 -2.76 14.19 -21.46
CA TYR A 232 -4.18 14.52 -21.31
C TYR A 232 -5.06 13.95 -22.43
N ALA A 233 -4.62 14.05 -23.69
CA ALA A 233 -5.35 13.53 -24.85
C ALA A 233 -5.51 11.99 -24.84
N GLU A 234 -4.69 11.27 -24.07
CA GLU A 234 -4.65 9.80 -24.03
C GLU A 234 -5.43 9.20 -22.85
N ARG A 235 -6.01 10.04 -21.99
CA ARG A 235 -6.79 9.64 -20.81
C ARG A 235 -8.16 10.28 -20.80
N PHE A 236 -9.10 9.71 -20.05
CA PHE A 236 -10.35 10.38 -19.76
C PHE A 236 -10.16 11.33 -18.58
N GLN A 237 -10.70 12.54 -18.70
CA GLN A 237 -10.80 13.50 -17.62
C GLN A 237 -12.05 14.34 -17.85
N LYS A 238 -12.94 14.39 -16.85
CA LYS A 238 -14.13 15.25 -16.86
C LYS A 238 -14.05 16.22 -15.71
N GLU A 239 -14.14 17.49 -16.04
CA GLU A 239 -14.24 18.58 -15.08
C GLU A 239 -15.70 18.75 -14.63
N LEU A 240 -15.88 19.00 -13.34
CA LEU A 240 -17.16 19.08 -12.65
C LEU A 240 -17.12 20.32 -11.77
N LEU A 241 -18.11 21.19 -11.94
CA LEU A 241 -18.34 22.28 -11.00
C LEU A 241 -18.98 21.72 -9.73
N ILE A 242 -18.27 21.80 -8.61
CA ILE A 242 -18.72 21.35 -7.30
C ILE A 242 -19.06 22.59 -6.48
N THR A 243 -20.32 22.64 -6.03
CA THR A 243 -20.83 23.73 -5.19
C THR A 243 -20.79 23.34 -3.72
N GLN A 244 -21.07 24.27 -2.80
CA GLN A 244 -21.10 23.98 -1.38
C GLN A 244 -22.06 22.82 -1.06
N GLY A 245 -21.64 21.94 -0.15
CA GLY A 245 -22.45 20.79 0.28
C GLY A 245 -22.19 19.53 -0.55
N TRP A 246 -23.16 18.63 -0.55
CA TRP A 246 -23.08 17.35 -1.26
C TRP A 246 -23.47 17.50 -2.73
N ASN A 247 -22.59 17.04 -3.61
CA ASN A 247 -22.80 17.03 -5.05
C ASN A 247 -22.76 15.57 -5.51
N VAL A 248 -23.86 15.09 -6.09
CA VAL A 248 -23.91 13.75 -6.69
C VAL A 248 -23.21 13.80 -8.04
N VAL A 249 -22.24 12.92 -8.24
CA VAL A 249 -21.48 12.80 -9.47
C VAL A 249 -21.86 11.48 -10.13
N GLU A 250 -22.36 11.59 -11.35
CA GLU A 250 -22.62 10.44 -12.22
C GLU A 250 -22.01 10.71 -13.60
N ILE A 251 -21.16 9.81 -14.04
CA ILE A 251 -20.47 9.90 -15.33
C ILE A 251 -20.84 8.67 -16.16
N PRO A 252 -21.63 8.82 -17.23
CA PRO A 252 -21.97 7.73 -18.13
C PRO A 252 -20.73 7.06 -18.73
N ALA A 253 -20.79 5.74 -18.93
CA ALA A 253 -19.74 4.96 -19.58
C ALA A 253 -19.50 5.39 -21.03
N ALA A 254 -20.53 5.91 -21.70
CA ALA A 254 -20.38 6.51 -23.02
C ALA A 254 -19.43 7.72 -23.02
N GLU A 255 -19.33 8.46 -21.91
CA GLU A 255 -18.40 9.57 -21.75
C GLU A 255 -17.00 9.07 -21.38
N PHE A 256 -16.88 8.30 -20.30
CA PHE A 256 -15.56 7.85 -19.82
C PHE A 256 -14.94 6.72 -20.65
N GLY A 257 -15.69 6.12 -21.57
CA GLY A 257 -15.20 5.15 -22.54
C GLY A 257 -14.32 5.78 -23.63
N ARG A 258 -14.11 7.09 -23.63
CA ARG A 258 -13.23 7.80 -24.58
C ARG A 258 -12.27 8.72 -23.84
N SER A 259 -11.05 8.84 -24.36
CA SER A 259 -10.09 9.83 -23.89
C SER A 259 -10.51 11.25 -24.27
N ALA A 260 -9.88 12.26 -23.68
CA ALA A 260 -10.08 13.66 -24.07
C ALA A 260 -9.73 13.93 -25.54
N GLY A 261 -8.83 13.15 -26.14
CA GLY A 261 -8.50 13.17 -27.57
C GLY A 261 -9.43 12.33 -28.45
N GLY A 262 -10.48 11.71 -27.89
CA GLY A 262 -11.49 10.94 -28.63
C GLY A 262 -11.15 9.47 -28.88
N ARG A 263 -9.97 8.99 -28.44
CA ARG A 263 -9.57 7.58 -28.54
C ARG A 263 -10.46 6.72 -27.63
N PRO A 264 -10.98 5.56 -28.09
CA PRO A 264 -11.62 4.61 -27.19
C PRO A 264 -10.67 4.14 -26.08
N LEU A 265 -11.10 4.22 -24.82
CA LEU A 265 -10.37 3.63 -23.71
C LEU A 265 -10.57 2.11 -23.68
N ASN A 266 -9.53 1.37 -23.35
CA ASN A 266 -9.63 -0.06 -23.08
C ASN A 266 -10.23 -0.30 -21.70
N LEU A 267 -11.57 -0.38 -21.65
CA LEU A 267 -12.30 -0.64 -20.39
C LEU A 267 -12.05 -2.04 -19.83
N GLU A 268 -11.48 -2.98 -20.59
CA GLU A 268 -11.08 -4.30 -20.06
C GLU A 268 -9.91 -4.20 -19.07
N ASN A 269 -9.17 -3.08 -19.12
CA ASN A 269 -7.88 -2.95 -18.47
C ASN A 269 -7.65 -1.58 -17.84
N VAL A 270 -8.68 -1.02 -17.18
CA VAL A 270 -8.55 0.22 -16.43
C VAL A 270 -7.43 0.07 -15.38
N CYS A 271 -6.45 0.96 -15.43
CA CYS A 271 -5.29 0.96 -14.54
C CYS A 271 -5.57 1.75 -13.26
N GLN A 272 -6.29 2.86 -13.39
CA GLN A 272 -6.37 3.88 -12.36
C GLN A 272 -7.58 4.78 -12.60
N TRP A 273 -8.13 5.30 -11.51
CA TRP A 273 -9.05 6.43 -11.54
C TRP A 273 -8.73 7.40 -10.40
N GLY A 274 -9.28 8.61 -10.40
CA GLY A 274 -9.10 9.53 -9.30
C GLY A 274 -9.98 10.76 -9.35
N VAL A 275 -9.97 11.50 -8.25
CA VAL A 275 -10.67 12.77 -8.06
C VAL A 275 -9.70 13.80 -7.51
N PHE A 276 -9.61 14.96 -8.16
CA PHE A 276 -8.69 16.02 -7.76
C PHE A 276 -9.24 17.40 -8.07
N LEU A 277 -8.72 18.41 -7.37
CA LEU A 277 -9.08 19.81 -7.55
C LEU A 277 -8.31 20.40 -8.74
N VAL A 278 -8.98 21.16 -9.60
CA VAL A 278 -8.41 21.86 -10.77
C VAL A 278 -8.37 23.36 -10.55
N SER A 279 -9.37 23.92 -9.86
CA SER A 279 -9.44 25.37 -9.59
C SER A 279 -8.39 25.83 -8.60
N ASN A 280 -7.97 27.11 -8.72
CA ASN A 280 -7.00 27.77 -7.83
C ASN A 280 -7.56 28.16 -6.45
N VAL A 281 -8.66 27.54 -6.01
CA VAL A 281 -9.18 27.76 -4.65
C VAL A 281 -8.33 26.96 -3.65
N PRO A 282 -8.05 27.50 -2.45
CA PRO A 282 -7.32 26.73 -1.45
C PRO A 282 -8.09 25.46 -1.07
N LEU A 283 -7.39 24.32 -0.99
CA LEU A 283 -7.99 23.06 -0.58
C LEU A 283 -7.86 22.86 0.94
N ASP A 284 -8.96 23.01 1.67
CA ASP A 284 -8.98 22.63 3.10
C ASP A 284 -9.22 21.13 3.19
N TYR A 285 -10.40 20.69 2.75
CA TYR A 285 -10.73 19.28 2.55
C TYR A 285 -11.95 19.13 1.62
N PHE A 286 -12.15 17.93 1.10
CA PHE A 286 -13.44 17.45 0.62
C PHE A 286 -13.72 16.07 1.20
N LEU A 287 -15.00 15.67 1.24
CA LEU A 287 -15.36 14.29 1.55
C LEU A 287 -15.77 13.57 0.28
N LEU A 288 -15.35 12.33 0.16
CA LEU A 288 -15.70 11.44 -0.95
C LEU A 288 -16.49 10.26 -0.40
N GLU A 289 -17.70 10.09 -0.92
CA GLU A 289 -18.52 8.90 -0.67
C GLU A 289 -18.00 7.67 -1.42
N PRO A 290 -18.49 6.46 -1.09
CA PRO A 290 -18.11 5.27 -1.83
C PRO A 290 -18.26 5.45 -3.34
N VAL A 291 -17.22 5.06 -4.07
CA VAL A 291 -17.21 5.11 -5.53
C VAL A 291 -17.58 3.74 -6.05
N HIS A 292 -18.54 3.68 -6.96
CA HIS A 292 -19.01 2.43 -7.54
C HIS A 292 -19.32 2.60 -9.02
N LEU A 293 -19.21 1.51 -9.76
CA LEU A 293 -19.74 1.42 -11.12
C LEU A 293 -21.17 0.89 -11.04
N VAL A 294 -22.05 1.48 -11.84
CA VAL A 294 -23.42 1.01 -12.01
C VAL A 294 -23.41 0.03 -13.17
N PRO A 295 -23.76 -1.25 -12.99
CA PRO A 295 -23.87 -2.21 -14.09
C PRO A 295 -24.96 -1.81 -15.07
N ALA A 296 -24.75 -2.06 -16.36
CA ALA A 296 -25.80 -1.89 -17.36
C ALA A 296 -26.95 -2.86 -17.08
N ARG A 297 -28.19 -2.36 -17.15
CA ARG A 297 -29.41 -3.15 -16.86
C ARG A 297 -29.60 -4.39 -17.73
N ASN A 298 -28.84 -4.51 -18.83
CA ASN A 298 -28.91 -5.61 -19.80
C ASN A 298 -27.56 -6.34 -19.99
N ALA A 299 -26.67 -6.33 -19.01
CA ALA A 299 -25.46 -7.14 -19.08
C ALA A 299 -25.83 -8.64 -19.06
N PRO A 300 -25.46 -9.45 -20.08
CA PRO A 300 -25.71 -10.89 -20.11
C PRO A 300 -24.94 -11.64 -19.01
#